data_AF-A0A7J6T580-F1
#
_entry.id   AF-A0A7J6T580-F1
#
_cell.length_a   1.000
_cell.length_b   1.000
_cell.length_c   1.000
_cell.angle_alpha   90.00
_cell.angle_beta   90.00
_cell.angle_gamma   90.00
#
_symmetry.space_group_name_H-M   'P 1'
#
loop_
_entity.id
_entity.type
_entity.pdbx_description
1 polymer ?
#
loop_
_entity_poly.entity_id
_entity_poly.type
_entity_poly.pdbx_seq_one_letter_code
_entity_poly.pdbx_strand_id
1 'polypeptide(L)'
;GPFATQYQEYRRSAKNAGRIELDWSDVDGGAKLTSIVNPCNPTGDYMHVEEIKEYISKMCDDNSWVVVDESMQPWAGPHWREDSLTSQKEFIQDMQRKRGISVSG
;
A
#
# COMPACT_ATOMS: atom_id res chain seq x y z
N GLY A 1 4.75 23.72 -0.45
CA GLY A 1 3.62 24.15 -1.32
C GLY A 1 2.73 22.95 -1.54
N PRO A 2 1.41 23.09 -1.71
CA PRO A 2 0.51 21.94 -1.76
C PRO A 2 0.81 21.18 -3.05
N PHE A 3 1.56 20.08 -2.94
CA PHE A 3 1.92 19.30 -4.10
C PHE A 3 0.68 18.59 -4.60
N ALA A 4 0.43 18.72 -5.90
CA ALA A 4 -0.64 18.04 -6.59
C ALA A 4 -0.44 16.53 -6.38
N THR A 5 -1.26 15.98 -5.48
CA THR A 5 -1.63 14.58 -5.42
C THR A 5 -0.51 13.62 -4.97
N GLN A 6 -0.51 13.25 -3.70
CA GLN A 6 0.51 12.42 -3.04
C GLN A 6 0.81 11.09 -3.75
N TYR A 7 -0.19 10.44 -4.38
CA TYR A 7 0.06 9.21 -5.14
C TYR A 7 0.99 9.42 -6.36
N GLN A 8 1.06 10.63 -6.91
CA GLN A 8 1.93 10.92 -8.06
C GLN A 8 3.41 10.89 -7.70
N GLU A 9 3.77 10.98 -6.41
CA GLU A 9 5.16 10.95 -5.97
C GLU A 9 5.79 9.57 -6.12
N TYR A 10 5.04 8.50 -5.79
CA TYR A 10 5.47 7.12 -6.02
C TYR A 10 5.67 6.84 -7.51
N ARG A 11 4.70 7.27 -8.33
CA ARG A 11 4.77 7.14 -9.79
C ARG A 11 5.97 7.88 -10.37
N ARG A 12 6.19 9.14 -9.97
CA ARG A 12 7.33 9.96 -10.40
C ARG A 12 8.66 9.32 -9.99
N SER A 13 8.74 8.80 -8.77
CA SER A 13 9.94 8.15 -8.24
C SER A 13 10.27 6.87 -9.01
N ALA A 14 9.26 6.03 -9.28
CA ALA A 14 9.41 4.82 -10.09
C ALA A 14 9.91 5.15 -11.50
N LYS A 15 9.30 6.14 -12.16
CA LYS A 15 9.71 6.59 -13.50
C LYS A 15 11.13 7.14 -13.53
N ASN A 16 11.51 7.98 -12.56
CA ASN A 16 12.87 8.53 -12.46
C ASN A 16 13.93 7.45 -12.20
N ALA A 17 13.54 6.37 -11.50
CA ALA A 17 14.40 5.20 -11.27
C ALA A 17 14.40 4.21 -12.45
N GLY A 18 13.77 4.54 -13.59
CA GLY A 18 13.72 3.68 -14.77
C GLY A 18 12.87 2.42 -14.59
N ARG A 19 11.89 2.44 -13.67
CA ARG A 19 11.00 1.30 -13.41
C ARG A 19 9.77 1.34 -14.32
N ILE A 20 9.22 0.16 -14.56
CA ILE A 20 7.98 -0.03 -15.30
C ILE A 20 6.83 0.04 -14.29
N GLU A 21 5.83 0.86 -14.60
CA GLU A 21 4.57 0.93 -13.85
C GLU A 21 3.64 -0.18 -14.36
N LEU A 22 3.00 -0.87 -13.44
CA LEU A 22 2.01 -1.90 -13.71
C LEU A 22 0.64 -1.40 -13.27
N ASP A 23 -0.41 -1.87 -13.94
CA ASP A 23 -1.77 -1.57 -13.50
C ASP A 23 -2.05 -2.33 -12.19
N TRP A 24 -2.78 -1.70 -11.27
CA TRP A 24 -3.11 -2.31 -9.97
C TRP A 24 -4.01 -3.55 -10.11
N SER A 25 -4.72 -3.69 -11.24
CA SER A 25 -5.57 -4.83 -11.56
C SER A 25 -4.83 -5.96 -12.30
N ASP A 26 -3.55 -5.77 -12.65
CA ASP A 26 -2.74 -6.76 -13.34
C ASP A 26 -2.24 -7.84 -12.38
N VAL A 27 -3.06 -8.85 -12.16
CA VAL A 27 -2.78 -10.03 -11.30
C VAL A 27 -1.57 -10.85 -11.77
N ASP A 28 -1.22 -10.76 -13.06
CA ASP A 28 -0.08 -11.49 -13.63
C ASP A 28 1.20 -10.61 -13.66
N GLY A 29 1.07 -9.33 -13.27
CA GLY A 29 2.08 -8.29 -13.47
C GLY A 29 3.37 -8.44 -12.65
N GLY A 30 3.41 -9.31 -11.64
CA GLY A 30 4.67 -9.66 -10.97
C GLY A 30 5.34 -8.50 -10.20
N ALA A 31 4.56 -7.55 -9.67
CA ALA A 31 5.07 -6.33 -9.06
C ALA A 31 5.99 -6.63 -7.86
N LYS A 32 7.26 -6.19 -7.93
CA LYS A 32 8.21 -6.34 -6.81
C LYS A 32 8.11 -5.24 -5.76
N LEU A 33 7.42 -4.15 -6.09
CA LEU A 33 7.09 -3.07 -5.17
C LEU A 33 5.67 -2.59 -5.49
N THR A 34 4.78 -2.70 -4.51
CA THR A 34 3.42 -2.16 -4.55
C THR A 34 3.34 -0.97 -3.61
N SER A 35 2.79 0.15 -4.06
CA SER A 35 2.56 1.34 -3.23
C SER A 35 1.06 1.62 -3.18
N ILE A 36 0.51 1.67 -1.98
CA ILE A 36 -0.91 1.92 -1.71
C ILE A 36 -1.00 3.23 -0.93
N VAL A 37 -1.85 4.17 -1.35
CA VAL A 37 -2.10 5.40 -0.60
C VAL A 37 -3.51 5.29 0.00
N ASN A 38 -3.60 5.22 1.32
CA ASN A 38 -4.87 5.00 2.00
C ASN A 38 -4.93 5.76 3.35
N PRO A 39 -5.84 6.73 3.53
CA PRO A 39 -6.82 7.23 2.56
C PRO A 39 -6.21 7.85 1.30
N CYS A 40 -6.86 7.65 0.15
CA CYS A 40 -6.37 8.14 -1.14
C CYS A 40 -6.54 9.66 -1.26
N ASN A 41 -5.46 10.37 -1.55
CA ASN A 41 -5.48 11.81 -1.81
C ASN A 41 -5.48 12.08 -3.33
N PRO A 42 -6.42 12.85 -3.91
CA PRO A 42 -7.41 13.73 -3.26
C PRO A 42 -8.83 13.17 -3.18
N THR A 43 -9.08 11.95 -3.67
CA THR A 43 -10.45 11.42 -3.80
C THR A 43 -11.11 11.15 -2.45
N GLY A 44 -10.32 10.89 -1.42
CA GLY A 44 -10.79 10.48 -0.11
C GLY A 44 -11.22 9.02 -0.05
N ASP A 45 -10.99 8.24 -1.12
CA ASP A 45 -11.32 6.81 -1.13
C ASP A 45 -10.55 6.12 -0.01
N TYR A 46 -11.25 5.24 0.69
CA TYR A 46 -10.73 4.58 1.88
C TYR A 46 -11.00 3.09 1.80
N MET A 47 -9.95 2.30 2.00
CA MET A 47 -10.02 0.87 2.22
C MET A 47 -9.83 0.60 3.71
N HIS A 48 -10.72 -0.18 4.30
CA HIS A 48 -10.54 -0.70 5.64
C HIS A 48 -9.37 -1.69 5.67
N VAL A 49 -8.78 -1.87 6.84
CA VAL A 49 -7.57 -2.67 7.02
C VAL A 49 -7.74 -4.12 6.55
N GLU A 50 -8.94 -4.69 6.69
CA GLU A 50 -9.23 -6.04 6.21
C GLU A 50 -9.24 -6.12 4.67
N GLU A 51 -9.71 -5.07 3.99
CA GLU A 51 -9.67 -4.99 2.52
C GLU A 51 -8.22 -4.86 2.03
N ILE A 52 -7.38 -4.09 2.73
CA ILE A 52 -5.95 -3.99 2.42
C ILE A 52 -5.25 -5.34 2.61
N LYS A 53 -5.53 -6.05 3.71
CA LYS A 53 -4.97 -7.38 3.97
C LYS A 53 -5.36 -8.36 2.88
N GLU A 54 -6.62 -8.35 2.47
CA GLU A 54 -7.12 -9.19 1.38
C GLU A 54 -6.43 -8.86 0.06
N TYR A 55 -6.29 -7.57 -0.27
CA TYR A 55 -5.58 -7.12 -1.45
C TYR A 55 -4.12 -7.60 -1.46
N ILE A 56 -3.37 -7.39 -0.37
CA ILE A 56 -1.98 -7.86 -0.26
C ILE A 56 -1.91 -9.38 -0.42
N SER A 57 -2.84 -10.11 0.19
CA SER A 57 -2.85 -11.57 0.16
C SER A 57 -3.15 -12.15 -1.22
N LYS A 58 -3.94 -11.46 -2.05
CA LYS A 58 -4.38 -11.96 -3.36
C LYS A 58 -3.57 -11.41 -4.52
N MET A 59 -3.18 -10.14 -4.44
CA MET A 59 -2.66 -9.38 -5.58
C MET A 59 -1.16 -9.18 -5.52
N CYS A 60 -0.54 -9.19 -4.34
CA CYS A 60 0.90 -8.97 -4.23
C CYS A 60 1.67 -10.28 -4.40
N ASP A 61 2.75 -10.19 -5.16
CA ASP A 61 3.68 -11.27 -5.47
C ASP A 61 4.43 -11.77 -4.24
N ASP A 62 4.82 -13.05 -4.24
CA ASP A 62 5.77 -13.56 -3.25
C ASP A 62 7.15 -12.88 -3.41
N ASN A 63 7.86 -12.74 -2.28
CA ASN A 63 9.17 -12.09 -2.19
C ASN A 63 9.18 -10.64 -2.72
N SER A 64 8.10 -9.90 -2.47
CA SER A 64 7.92 -8.50 -2.89
C SER A 64 7.86 -7.54 -1.70
N TRP A 65 7.77 -6.24 -2.00
CA TRP A 65 7.60 -5.17 -1.02
C TRP A 65 6.26 -4.47 -1.20
N VAL A 66 5.60 -4.15 -0.09
CA VAL A 66 4.38 -3.34 -0.06
C VAL A 66 4.60 -2.14 0.85
N VAL A 67 4.36 -0.95 0.31
CA VAL A 67 4.36 0.31 1.06
C VAL A 67 2.94 0.82 1.13
N VAL A 68 2.41 1.02 2.34
CA VAL A 68 1.10 1.63 2.55
C VAL A 68 1.31 3.02 3.15
N ASP A 69 1.06 4.05 2.36
CA ASP A 69 1.10 5.44 2.83
C ASP A 69 -0.16 5.74 3.64
N GLU A 70 -0.01 5.70 4.96
CA GLU A 70 -1.06 5.98 5.94
C GLU A 70 -0.99 7.42 6.48
N SER A 71 -0.28 8.33 5.80
CA SER A 71 -0.12 9.72 6.26
C SER A 71 -1.45 10.44 6.48
N MET A 72 -2.50 10.01 5.78
CA MET A 72 -3.84 10.56 5.87
C MET A 72 -4.75 9.86 6.89
N GLN A 73 -4.30 8.77 7.53
CA GLN A 73 -5.15 7.97 8.42
C GLN A 73 -5.78 8.74 9.59
N PRO A 74 -5.09 9.70 10.24
CA PRO A 74 -5.69 10.46 11.32
C PRO A 74 -6.98 11.19 10.95
N TRP A 75 -7.25 11.43 9.66
CA TRP A 75 -8.46 12.06 9.16
C TRP A 75 -9.62 11.08 8.91
N ALA A 76 -9.39 9.76 8.91
CA ALA A 76 -10.43 8.76 8.70
C ALA A 76 -11.43 8.69 9.88
N GLY A 77 -11.00 9.06 11.09
CA GLY A 77 -11.88 9.12 12.26
C GLY A 77 -11.16 8.76 13.56
N PRO A 78 -11.85 8.81 14.71
CA PRO A 78 -11.23 8.64 16.03
C PRO A 78 -10.59 7.25 16.25
N HIS A 79 -11.02 6.24 15.49
CA HIS A 79 -10.54 4.85 15.60
C HIS A 79 -9.48 4.47 14.55
N TRP A 80 -8.91 5.45 13.83
CA TRP A 80 -7.98 5.22 12.72
C TRP A 80 -6.80 4.29 13.04
N ARG A 81 -6.38 4.21 14.30
CA ARG A 81 -5.28 3.34 14.75
C ARG A 81 -5.61 1.85 14.64
N GLU A 82 -6.87 1.50 14.89
CA GLU A 82 -7.36 0.12 14.77
C GLU A 82 -7.36 -0.30 13.30
N ASP A 83 -7.63 0.67 12.43
CA ASP A 83 -7.73 0.51 10.98
C ASP A 83 -6.40 0.82 10.25
N SER A 84 -5.31 1.00 11.00
CA SER A 84 -3.95 1.15 10.46
C SER A 84 -3.29 -0.22 10.32
N LEU A 85 -2.69 -0.46 9.16
CA LEU A 85 -1.95 -1.68 8.86
C LEU A 85 -0.73 -1.84 9.76
N THR A 86 -0.09 -0.75 10.20
CA THR A 86 1.05 -0.81 11.13
C THR A 86 0.69 -1.44 12.48
N SER A 87 -0.59 -1.38 12.87
CA SER A 87 -1.11 -2.04 14.07
C SER A 87 -1.31 -3.56 13.89
N GLN A 88 -1.30 -4.07 12.65
CA GLN A 88 -1.60 -5.46 12.28
C GLN A 88 -0.34 -6.35 12.26
N LYS A 89 0.41 -6.35 13.36
CA LYS A 89 1.73 -6.99 13.45
C LYS A 89 1.74 -8.47 13.08
N GLU A 90 0.73 -9.22 13.53
CA GLU A 90 0.63 -10.66 13.25
C GLU A 90 0.50 -10.93 11.75
N PHE A 91 -0.36 -10.16 11.06
CA PHE A 91 -0.52 -10.25 9.62
C PHE A 91 0.78 -9.94 8.87
N ILE A 92 1.46 -8.83 9.23
CA ILE A 92 2.72 -8.43 8.59
C ILE A 92 3.78 -9.53 8.74
N GLN A 93 3.93 -10.07 9.95
CA GLN A 93 4.88 -11.15 10.21
C GLN A 93 4.52 -12.44 9.46
N ASP A 94 3.23 -12.73 9.31
CA ASP A 94 2.78 -13.91 8.59
C ASP A 94 3.03 -13.82 7.09
N MET A 95 2.74 -12.66 6.49
CA MET A 95 3.05 -12.38 5.08
C MET A 95 4.55 -12.50 4.80
N GLN A 96 5.40 -11.94 5.67
CA GLN A 96 6.84 -12.07 5.52
C GLN A 96 7.31 -13.53 5.63
N ARG A 97 6.81 -14.27 6.63
CA ARG A 97 7.27 -15.65 6.88
C ARG A 97 6.80 -16.64 5.83
N LYS A 98 5.55 -16.55 5.40
CA LYS A 98 4.95 -17.54 4.49
C LYS A 98 5.21 -17.22 3.02
N ARG A 99 5.24 -15.94 2.67
CA ARG A 99 5.28 -15.49 1.27
C ARG A 99 6.48 -14.60 0.94
N GLY A 100 7.30 -14.22 1.93
CA GLY A 100 8.42 -13.31 1.73
C GLY A 100 8.01 -11.86 1.46
N ILE A 101 6.74 -11.50 1.71
CA ILE A 101 6.23 -10.15 1.43
C ILE A 101 6.55 -9.23 2.59
N SER A 102 7.36 -8.20 2.33
CA SER A 102 7.75 -7.18 3.30
C SER A 102 6.79 -6.00 3.24
N VAL A 103 6.05 -5.76 4.33
CA VAL A 103 5.06 -4.68 4.41
C VAL A 103 5.57 -3.57 5.34
N SER A 104 5.47 -2.32 4.88
CA SER A 104 5.79 -1.12 5.66
C SER A 104 4.71 -0.06 5.52
N GLY A 105 4.45 0.69 6.59
CA GLY A 105 3.59 1.88 6.59
C GLY A 105 4.25 3.06 7.30
#